data_AF-A0A8B8ZHF6-F1
#
_entry.id   AF-A0A8B8ZHF6-F1
#
_cell.length_a   1.000
_cell.length_b   1.000
_cell.length_c   1.000
_cell.angle_alpha   90.00
_cell.angle_beta   90.00
_cell.angle_gamma   90.00
#
_symmetry.space_group_name_H-M   'P 1'
#
loop_
_entity.id
_entity.type
_entity.pdbx_description
1 polymer ?
#
loop_
_entity_poly.entity_id
_entity_poly.type
_entity_poly.pdbx_seq_one_letter_code
_entity_poly.pdbx_strand_id
1 'polypeptide(L)'
;MHIEKNVCDNLIGTMLNLEGKTKDNLKARLDLKDMGIRQELHPKEQPNDKYFIPPACYTMSTPEKDLFLTVLKNMKVPDGYASNISRCVNLKERKLTNLKSHDGHILMQDIFPLALRSSTQKQVLAIVTQLSSFFKALCSKVLDPKELDQLESNVALTLCHMEKIFPPGFFTIMVHLLIHLAAEAKLGGPVHYRWMYPIERYLVRLKEYVRNRAYPEGSIAEGYIADECLTFCSRYLEGVETAFNRPQRNYDIIHNAEEYKFSSGGRFVGKAESTVIHHKLLAQAHRYVLLHSDLISEYRRYRS
;
A
#
# COMPACT_ATOMS: atom_id res chain seq x y z
N MET A 1 -5.85 10.97 1.82
CA MET A 1 -6.46 9.64 1.56
C MET A 1 -6.54 9.31 0.08
N HIS A 2 -7.23 10.11 -0.74
CA HIS A 2 -7.32 9.80 -2.17
C HIS A 2 -6.03 10.08 -2.95
N ILE A 3 -5.18 11.01 -2.50
CA ILE A 3 -3.93 11.35 -3.19
C ILE A 3 -3.01 10.12 -3.31
N GLU A 4 -2.63 9.51 -2.19
CA GLU A 4 -1.77 8.33 -2.16
C GLU A 4 -2.35 7.15 -2.98
N LYS A 5 -3.66 6.92 -2.86
CA LYS A 5 -4.35 5.91 -3.68
C LYS A 5 -4.24 6.23 -5.17
N ASN A 6 -4.49 7.47 -5.59
CA ASN A 6 -4.40 7.86 -6.99
C ASN A 6 -2.96 7.74 -7.53
N VAL A 7 -1.96 8.07 -6.72
CA VAL A 7 -0.55 7.86 -7.07
C VAL A 7 -0.25 6.38 -7.23
N CYS A 8 -0.74 5.53 -6.31
CA CYS A 8 -0.64 4.07 -6.40
C CYS A 8 -1.28 3.54 -7.69
N ASP A 9 -2.52 3.95 -7.98
CA ASP A 9 -3.26 3.52 -9.16
C ASP A 9 -2.59 4.00 -10.47
N ASN A 10 -2.04 5.22 -10.48
CA ASN A 10 -1.26 5.75 -11.62
C ASN A 10 0.02 4.93 -11.85
N LEU A 11 0.77 4.61 -10.79
CA LEU A 11 1.97 3.77 -10.87
C LEU A 11 1.62 2.38 -11.42
N ILE A 12 0.62 1.72 -10.83
CA ILE A 12 0.16 0.38 -11.28
C ILE A 12 -0.27 0.44 -12.75
N GLY A 13 -1.13 1.40 -13.10
CA GLY A 13 -1.69 1.54 -14.45
C GLY A 13 -0.61 1.74 -15.50
N THR A 14 0.40 2.55 -15.18
CA THR A 14 1.52 2.86 -16.08
C THR A 14 2.51 1.68 -16.17
N MET A 15 2.90 1.09 -15.03
CA MET A 15 3.89 -0.01 -15.02
C MET A 15 3.36 -1.29 -15.65
N LEU A 16 2.10 -1.64 -15.40
CA LEU A 16 1.46 -2.81 -16.00
C LEU A 16 0.90 -2.54 -17.39
N ASN A 17 1.02 -1.30 -17.90
CA ASN A 17 0.44 -0.85 -19.17
C ASN A 17 -1.04 -1.26 -19.30
N LEU A 18 -1.85 -0.87 -18.32
CA LEU A 18 -3.27 -1.22 -18.28
C LEU A 18 -4.06 -0.30 -19.21
N GLU A 19 -4.83 -0.89 -20.10
CA GLU A 19 -5.72 -0.15 -21.00
C GLU A 19 -6.67 0.77 -20.23
N GLY A 20 -6.81 2.02 -20.70
CA GLY A 20 -7.62 3.07 -20.07
C GLY A 20 -7.06 3.64 -18.76
N LYS A 21 -6.02 3.04 -18.17
CA LYS A 21 -5.41 3.50 -16.91
C LYS A 21 -3.95 3.94 -17.05
N THR A 22 -3.24 3.43 -18.05
CA THR A 22 -1.86 3.81 -18.33
C THR A 22 -1.74 5.30 -18.61
N LYS A 23 -0.74 5.94 -18.01
CA LYS A 23 -0.35 7.33 -18.32
C LYS A 23 0.62 7.42 -19.49
N ASP A 24 0.98 6.26 -20.03
CA ASP A 24 1.80 6.14 -21.23
C ASP A 24 0.97 5.56 -22.37
N ASN A 25 0.45 6.44 -23.21
CA ASN A 25 -0.37 6.10 -24.38
C ASN A 25 0.16 6.84 -25.61
N LEU A 26 -0.40 6.57 -26.79
CA LEU A 26 0.07 7.17 -28.03
C LEU A 26 0.08 8.70 -27.99
N LYS A 27 -0.94 9.34 -27.38
CA LYS A 27 -1.00 10.80 -27.24
C LYS A 27 0.16 11.31 -26.40
N ALA A 28 0.39 10.71 -25.23
CA ALA A 28 1.52 11.06 -24.37
C ALA A 28 2.88 10.91 -25.08
N ARG A 29 3.01 9.92 -25.99
CA ARG A 29 4.24 9.73 -26.78
C ARG A 29 4.38 10.71 -27.94
N LEU A 30 3.28 11.14 -28.55
CA LEU A 30 3.27 12.22 -29.54
C LEU A 30 3.62 13.56 -28.88
N ASP A 31 3.09 13.83 -27.67
CA ASP A 31 3.45 15.03 -26.90
C ASP A 31 4.98 15.08 -26.65
N LEU A 32 5.61 13.94 -26.32
CA LEU A 32 7.08 13.87 -26.19
C LEU A 32 7.82 14.19 -27.50
N LYS A 33 7.26 13.77 -28.66
CA LYS A 33 7.79 14.06 -30.00
C LYS A 33 7.70 15.55 -30.31
N ASP A 34 6.53 16.14 -30.06
CA ASP A 34 6.27 17.56 -30.30
C ASP A 34 7.12 18.46 -29.40
N MET A 35 7.36 18.04 -28.16
CA MET A 35 8.26 18.71 -27.22
C MET A 35 9.75 18.53 -27.54
N GLY A 36 10.12 17.63 -28.47
CA GLY A 36 11.50 17.36 -28.84
C GLY A 36 12.35 16.67 -27.76
N ILE A 37 11.72 16.00 -26.78
CA ILE A 37 12.40 15.34 -25.65
C ILE A 37 12.25 13.82 -25.72
N ARG A 38 13.24 13.08 -25.18
CA ARG A 38 13.21 11.60 -25.08
C ARG A 38 12.93 10.89 -26.41
N GLN A 39 13.79 11.16 -27.39
CA GLN A 39 13.68 10.63 -28.76
C GLN A 39 13.56 9.10 -28.81
N GLU A 40 14.16 8.41 -27.85
CA GLU A 40 14.08 6.96 -27.69
C GLU A 40 12.65 6.44 -27.44
N LEU A 41 11.74 7.31 -26.98
CA LEU A 41 10.34 6.99 -26.70
C LEU A 41 9.38 7.41 -27.82
N HIS A 42 9.85 8.09 -28.87
CA HIS A 42 8.98 8.62 -29.91
C HIS A 42 8.28 7.50 -30.70
N PRO A 43 6.99 7.65 -31.05
CA PRO A 43 6.30 6.70 -31.91
C PRO A 43 6.98 6.62 -33.27
N LYS A 44 7.16 5.39 -33.79
CA LYS A 44 7.70 5.15 -35.12
C LYS A 44 6.56 4.76 -36.06
N GLU A 45 6.41 5.52 -37.13
CA GLU A 45 5.43 5.23 -38.18
C GLU A 45 5.80 3.92 -38.89
N GLN A 46 4.79 3.06 -39.08
CA GLN A 46 4.89 1.83 -39.85
C GLN A 46 4.09 1.96 -41.15
N PRO A 47 4.34 1.12 -42.18
CA PRO A 47 3.75 1.25 -43.52
C PRO A 47 2.21 1.22 -43.59
N ASN A 48 1.50 0.91 -42.50
CA ASN A 48 0.04 0.70 -42.46
C ASN A 48 -0.69 1.75 -41.60
N ASP A 49 -0.19 2.98 -41.52
CA ASP A 49 -0.70 4.03 -40.59
C ASP A 49 -0.73 3.59 -39.12
N LYS A 50 0.06 2.57 -38.78
CA LYS A 50 0.21 2.08 -37.42
C LYS A 50 1.46 2.69 -36.79
N TYR A 51 1.35 2.99 -35.50
CA TYR A 51 2.49 3.44 -34.71
C TYR A 51 3.07 2.28 -33.93
N PHE A 52 4.38 2.06 -34.08
CA PHE A 52 5.14 1.28 -33.12
C PHE A 52 5.54 2.19 -31.95
N ILE A 53 5.12 1.83 -30.74
CA ILE A 53 5.47 2.56 -29.51
C ILE A 53 6.65 1.83 -28.85
N PRO A 54 7.85 2.45 -28.78
CA PRO A 54 8.99 1.85 -28.10
C PRO A 54 8.70 1.59 -26.61
N PRO A 55 9.13 0.45 -26.05
CA PRO A 55 8.94 0.17 -24.63
C PRO A 55 9.68 1.19 -23.77
N ALA A 56 9.00 1.74 -22.77
CA ALA A 56 9.62 2.64 -21.80
C ALA A 56 10.22 1.85 -20.63
N CYS A 57 11.17 2.49 -19.94
CA CYS A 57 11.83 1.91 -18.76
C CYS A 57 10.91 1.58 -17.59
N TYR A 58 9.77 2.28 -17.49
CA TYR A 58 8.77 2.08 -16.47
C TYR A 58 7.71 1.04 -16.84
N THR A 59 7.66 0.57 -18.09
CA THR A 59 6.72 -0.46 -18.51
C THR A 59 7.33 -1.84 -18.30
N MET A 60 6.65 -2.68 -17.52
CA MET A 60 7.07 -4.06 -17.31
C MET A 60 6.84 -4.91 -18.55
N SER A 61 7.81 -5.76 -18.86
CA SER A 61 7.65 -6.89 -19.76
C SER A 61 6.70 -7.94 -19.18
N THR A 62 6.21 -8.85 -20.01
CA THR A 62 5.29 -9.93 -19.58
C THR A 62 5.84 -10.77 -18.42
N PRO A 63 7.11 -11.25 -18.44
CA PRO A 63 7.68 -11.99 -17.31
C PRO A 63 7.79 -11.16 -16.03
N GLU A 64 8.13 -9.87 -16.13
CA GLU A 64 8.21 -8.97 -14.99
C GLU A 64 6.84 -8.75 -14.32
N LYS A 65 5.77 -8.60 -15.12
CA LYS A 65 4.39 -8.53 -14.62
C LYS A 65 4.00 -9.81 -13.88
N ASP A 66 4.28 -10.97 -14.47
CA ASP A 66 3.95 -12.26 -13.88
C ASP A 66 4.68 -12.47 -12.54
N LEU A 67 5.96 -12.09 -12.46
CA LEU A 67 6.74 -12.13 -11.22
C LEU A 67 6.17 -11.19 -10.16
N PHE A 68 5.93 -9.92 -10.51
CA PHE A 68 5.41 -8.90 -9.59
C PHE A 68 4.05 -9.33 -9.02
N LEU A 69 3.13 -9.74 -9.88
CA LEU A 69 1.79 -10.15 -9.47
C LEU A 69 1.82 -11.45 -8.67
N THR A 70 2.75 -12.38 -8.95
CA THR A 70 2.93 -13.61 -8.17
C THR A 70 3.37 -13.28 -6.74
N VAL A 71 4.28 -12.31 -6.56
CA VAL A 71 4.67 -11.83 -5.22
C VAL A 71 3.43 -11.32 -4.47
N LEU A 72 2.64 -10.45 -5.10
CA LEU A 72 1.41 -9.92 -4.48
C LEU A 72 0.35 -11.00 -4.22
N LYS A 73 0.25 -12.02 -5.09
CA LYS A 73 -0.71 -13.13 -4.96
C LYS A 73 -0.39 -14.01 -3.75
N ASN A 74 0.88 -14.25 -3.50
CA ASN A 74 1.36 -15.19 -2.48
C ASN A 74 1.72 -14.50 -1.16
N MET A 75 1.70 -13.17 -1.12
CA MET A 75 1.98 -12.41 0.09
C MET A 75 1.00 -12.74 1.22
N LYS A 76 1.54 -13.00 2.39
CA LYS A 76 0.80 -13.14 3.65
C LYS A 76 1.26 -12.04 4.61
N VAL A 77 0.30 -11.40 5.28
CA VAL A 77 0.55 -10.35 6.24
C VAL A 77 -0.17 -10.66 7.56
N PRO A 78 0.25 -10.04 8.69
CA PRO A 78 -0.46 -10.18 9.95
C PRO A 78 -1.94 -9.79 9.85
N ASP A 79 -2.77 -10.36 10.72
CA ASP A 79 -4.18 -9.99 10.77
C ASP A 79 -4.36 -8.50 11.09
N GLY A 80 -5.36 -7.89 10.48
CA GLY A 80 -5.62 -6.45 10.62
C GLY A 80 -4.61 -5.53 9.91
N TYR A 81 -3.48 -6.03 9.41
CA TYR A 81 -2.48 -5.19 8.75
C TYR A 81 -2.86 -4.79 7.32
N ALA A 82 -3.34 -5.73 6.50
CA ALA A 82 -3.86 -5.42 5.16
C ALA A 82 -5.08 -6.29 4.84
N SER A 83 -5.85 -5.90 3.83
CA SER A 83 -6.86 -6.80 3.29
C SER A 83 -6.19 -7.94 2.51
N ASN A 84 -6.99 -8.93 2.09
CA ASN A 84 -6.49 -10.04 1.28
C ASN A 84 -6.18 -9.57 -0.16
N ILE A 85 -4.98 -9.00 -0.35
CA ILE A 85 -4.47 -8.48 -1.63
C ILE A 85 -4.46 -9.57 -2.72
N SER A 86 -4.31 -10.84 -2.35
CA SER A 86 -4.39 -11.95 -3.31
C SER A 86 -5.70 -11.95 -4.11
N ARG A 87 -6.81 -11.49 -3.51
CA ARG A 87 -8.12 -11.38 -4.20
C ARG A 87 -8.14 -10.28 -5.25
N CYS A 88 -7.27 -9.27 -5.13
CA CYS A 88 -7.13 -8.18 -6.09
C CYS A 88 -6.26 -8.56 -7.29
N VAL A 89 -5.56 -9.70 -7.26
CA VAL A 89 -4.61 -10.11 -8.30
C VAL A 89 -5.24 -11.07 -9.30
N ASN A 90 -5.26 -10.66 -10.57
CA ASN A 90 -5.58 -11.52 -11.72
C ASN A 90 -4.32 -11.76 -12.56
N LEU A 91 -3.73 -12.96 -12.42
CA LEU A 91 -2.52 -13.36 -13.16
C LEU A 91 -2.80 -13.60 -14.65
N LYS A 92 -3.98 -14.12 -15.01
CA LYS A 92 -4.31 -14.39 -16.42
C LYS A 92 -4.36 -13.11 -17.24
N GLU A 93 -5.00 -12.09 -16.69
CA GLU A 93 -5.10 -10.77 -17.34
C GLU A 93 -3.94 -9.83 -17.02
N ARG A 94 -3.09 -10.20 -16.05
CA ARG A 94 -1.97 -9.39 -15.53
C ARG A 94 -2.40 -8.03 -15.00
N LYS A 95 -3.48 -8.02 -14.20
CA LYS A 95 -4.09 -6.81 -13.64
C LYS A 95 -4.27 -6.90 -12.13
N LEU A 96 -4.30 -5.72 -11.51
CA LEU A 96 -4.81 -5.51 -10.17
C LEU A 96 -6.19 -4.85 -10.25
N THR A 97 -7.18 -5.43 -9.57
CA THR A 97 -8.55 -4.93 -9.53
C THR A 97 -9.05 -4.80 -8.09
N ASN A 98 -10.04 -3.94 -7.87
CA ASN A 98 -10.74 -3.79 -6.59
C ASN A 98 -9.86 -3.40 -5.38
N LEU A 99 -8.70 -2.77 -5.60
CA LEU A 99 -7.90 -2.20 -4.53
C LEU A 99 -8.69 -1.07 -3.86
N LYS A 100 -8.84 -1.12 -2.53
CA LYS A 100 -9.38 -0.01 -1.74
C LYS A 100 -8.27 0.98 -1.39
N SER A 101 -8.63 2.14 -0.83
CA SER A 101 -7.67 3.17 -0.42
C SER A 101 -6.64 2.63 0.57
N HIS A 102 -7.09 1.84 1.55
CA HIS A 102 -6.21 1.18 2.52
C HIS A 102 -5.23 0.19 1.86
N ASP A 103 -5.67 -0.57 0.86
CA ASP A 103 -4.79 -1.50 0.14
C ASP A 103 -3.70 -0.73 -0.62
N GLY A 104 -4.09 0.37 -1.29
CA GLY A 104 -3.15 1.26 -1.96
C GLY A 104 -2.11 1.86 -1.02
N HIS A 105 -2.53 2.24 0.19
CA HIS A 105 -1.65 2.75 1.26
C HIS A 105 -0.61 1.71 1.69
N ILE A 106 -1.04 0.51 2.06
CA ILE A 106 -0.11 -0.57 2.43
C ILE A 106 0.83 -0.93 1.27
N LEU A 107 0.29 -1.00 0.05
CA LEU A 107 1.08 -1.28 -1.14
C LEU A 107 2.16 -0.21 -1.36
N MET A 108 1.79 1.07 -1.29
CA MET A 108 2.73 2.18 -1.50
C MET A 108 3.79 2.24 -0.42
N GLN A 109 3.44 2.13 0.86
CA GLN A 109 4.42 2.41 1.93
C GLN A 109 5.38 1.26 2.19
N ASP A 110 4.88 0.02 2.13
CA ASP A 110 5.63 -1.13 2.64
C ASP A 110 5.90 -2.20 1.57
N ILE A 111 4.95 -2.45 0.66
CA ILE A 111 5.05 -3.62 -0.23
C ILE A 111 5.78 -3.32 -1.53
N PHE A 112 5.52 -2.20 -2.19
CA PHE A 112 6.08 -1.89 -3.51
C PHE A 112 7.62 -1.83 -3.55
N PRO A 113 8.33 -1.20 -2.60
CA PRO A 113 9.80 -1.22 -2.59
C PRO A 113 10.41 -2.62 -2.58
N LEU A 114 9.67 -3.60 -2.04
CA LEU A 114 10.08 -4.99 -1.98
C LEU A 114 9.61 -5.77 -3.21
N ALA A 115 8.31 -5.70 -3.53
CA ALA A 115 7.69 -6.46 -4.60
C ALA A 115 8.20 -6.08 -5.99
N LEU A 116 8.61 -4.83 -6.20
CA LEU A 116 9.13 -4.36 -7.48
C LEU A 116 10.61 -4.65 -7.68
N ARG A 117 11.35 -5.05 -6.63
CA ARG A 117 12.82 -5.13 -6.65
C ARG A 117 13.37 -6.04 -7.76
N SER A 118 12.66 -7.10 -8.11
CA SER A 118 13.02 -8.07 -9.17
C SER A 118 12.25 -7.89 -10.48
N SER A 119 11.32 -6.93 -10.54
CA SER A 119 10.32 -6.83 -11.61
C SER A 119 10.30 -5.46 -12.29
N THR A 120 11.23 -4.57 -11.97
CA THR A 120 11.32 -3.26 -12.61
C THR A 120 12.76 -2.77 -12.71
N GLN A 121 12.98 -1.74 -13.52
CA GLN A 121 14.29 -1.13 -13.66
C GLN A 121 14.69 -0.36 -12.40
N LYS A 122 16.00 -0.34 -12.09
CA LYS A 122 16.55 0.30 -10.88
C LYS A 122 16.11 1.75 -10.70
N GLN A 123 16.01 2.51 -11.80
CA GLN A 123 15.59 3.91 -11.77
C GLN A 123 14.14 4.10 -11.33
N VAL A 124 13.24 3.20 -11.76
CA VAL A 124 11.82 3.21 -11.39
C VAL A 124 11.67 2.77 -9.94
N LEU A 125 12.41 1.72 -9.54
CA LEU A 125 12.44 1.26 -8.16
C LEU A 125 12.91 2.36 -7.19
N ALA A 126 13.91 3.16 -7.59
CA ALA A 126 14.40 4.27 -6.79
C ALA A 126 13.29 5.32 -6.54
N ILE A 127 12.56 5.71 -7.59
CA ILE A 127 11.40 6.61 -7.45
C ILE A 127 10.35 6.02 -6.52
N VAL A 128 9.95 4.76 -6.76
CA VAL A 128 8.90 4.14 -5.95
C VAL A 128 9.35 4.07 -4.49
N THR A 129 10.62 3.74 -4.23
CA THR A 129 11.19 3.73 -2.87
C THR A 129 11.20 5.12 -2.22
N GLN A 130 11.50 6.17 -2.98
CA GLN A 130 11.44 7.56 -2.51
C GLN A 130 10.00 7.95 -2.12
N LEU A 131 9.02 7.65 -2.98
CA LEU A 131 7.60 7.87 -2.70
C LEU A 131 7.11 7.06 -1.48
N SER A 132 7.49 5.79 -1.38
CA SER A 132 7.17 4.93 -0.24
C SER A 132 7.69 5.51 1.07
N SER A 133 8.96 5.93 1.07
CA SER A 133 9.60 6.54 2.25
C SER A 133 8.93 7.85 2.62
N PHE A 134 8.59 8.68 1.63
CA PHE A 134 7.85 9.92 1.82
C PHE A 134 6.49 9.69 2.47
N PHE A 135 5.66 8.80 1.91
CA PHE A 135 4.34 8.51 2.47
C PHE A 135 4.42 7.88 3.85
N LYS A 136 5.39 6.98 4.08
CA LYS A 136 5.59 6.34 5.37
C LYS A 136 5.98 7.33 6.46
N ALA A 137 6.88 8.26 6.16
CA ALA A 137 7.27 9.31 7.09
C ALA A 137 6.12 10.30 7.34
N LEU A 138 5.42 10.72 6.29
CA LEU A 138 4.24 11.58 6.38
C LEU A 138 3.12 10.96 7.24
N CYS A 139 2.94 9.65 7.16
CA CYS A 139 1.92 8.91 7.91
C CYS A 139 2.40 8.39 9.28
N SER A 140 3.56 8.86 9.76
CA SER A 140 4.04 8.51 11.09
C SER A 140 3.08 8.97 12.18
N LYS A 141 3.00 8.18 13.28
CA LYS A 141 2.18 8.50 14.45
C LYS A 141 2.64 9.78 15.14
N VAL A 142 3.94 10.05 15.09
CA VAL A 142 4.60 11.22 15.67
C VAL A 142 5.36 11.90 14.55
N LEU A 143 5.13 13.21 14.39
CA LEU A 143 5.79 14.02 13.38
C LEU A 143 6.77 14.96 14.06
N ASP A 144 8.03 14.95 13.61
CA ASP A 144 9.01 15.99 13.93
C ASP A 144 8.91 17.11 12.88
N PRO A 145 8.64 18.37 13.27
CA PRO A 145 8.64 19.50 12.35
C PRO A 145 9.90 19.61 11.48
N LYS A 146 11.08 19.27 12.02
CA LYS A 146 12.34 19.31 11.26
C LYS A 146 12.40 18.24 10.18
N GLU A 147 11.89 17.04 10.46
CA GLU A 147 11.75 15.98 9.45
C GLU A 147 10.74 16.38 8.37
N LEU A 148 9.68 17.12 8.72
CA LEU A 148 8.72 17.65 7.76
C LEU A 148 9.33 18.70 6.82
N ASP A 149 10.25 19.57 7.30
CA ASP A 149 11.02 20.49 6.44
C ASP A 149 11.85 19.72 5.40
N GLN A 150 12.51 18.65 5.86
CA GLN A 150 13.29 17.79 4.96
C GLN A 150 12.38 17.03 3.98
N LEU A 151 11.22 16.54 4.42
CA LEU A 151 10.25 15.85 3.57
C LEU A 151 9.72 16.76 2.45
N GLU A 152 9.45 18.03 2.76
CA GLU A 152 9.02 19.03 1.78
C GLU A 152 10.07 19.25 0.68
N SER A 153 11.33 19.37 1.07
CA SER A 153 12.45 19.48 0.11
C SER A 153 12.63 18.19 -0.72
N ASN A 154 12.54 17.03 -0.05
CA ASN A 154 12.75 15.73 -0.68
C ASN A 154 11.64 15.37 -1.67
N VAL A 155 10.38 15.73 -1.40
CA VAL A 155 9.27 15.43 -2.32
C VAL A 155 9.39 16.26 -3.59
N ALA A 156 9.83 17.52 -3.50
CA ALA A 156 10.11 18.34 -4.67
C ALA A 156 11.17 17.69 -5.58
N LEU A 157 12.29 17.24 -4.99
CA LEU A 157 13.33 16.50 -5.72
C LEU A 157 12.81 15.18 -6.30
N THR A 158 11.97 14.45 -5.57
CA THR A 158 11.35 13.20 -6.02
C THR A 158 10.47 13.45 -7.24
N LEU A 159 9.65 14.51 -7.24
CA LEU A 159 8.84 14.91 -8.38
C LEU A 159 9.72 15.27 -9.58
N CYS A 160 10.81 16.02 -9.41
CA CYS A 160 11.76 16.30 -10.49
C CYS A 160 12.41 15.02 -11.05
N HIS A 161 12.73 14.02 -10.21
CA HIS A 161 13.21 12.73 -10.69
C HIS A 161 12.14 11.96 -11.46
N MET A 162 10.89 12.03 -11.00
CA MET A 162 9.76 11.47 -11.74
C MET A 162 9.61 12.13 -13.10
N GLU A 163 9.73 13.45 -13.20
CA GLU A 163 9.61 14.22 -14.44
C GLU A 163 10.70 13.91 -15.46
N LYS A 164 11.80 13.30 -15.03
CA LYS A 164 12.83 12.77 -15.94
C LYS A 164 12.48 11.41 -16.51
N ILE A 165 11.61 10.64 -15.84
CA ILE A 165 11.34 9.23 -16.14
C ILE A 165 9.95 9.03 -16.74
N PHE A 166 8.91 9.59 -16.14
CA PHE A 166 7.51 9.41 -16.56
C PHE A 166 7.09 10.46 -17.59
N PRO A 167 6.12 10.16 -18.48
CA PRO A 167 5.61 11.14 -19.44
C PRO A 167 4.80 12.24 -18.74
N PRO A 168 4.61 13.42 -19.38
CA PRO A 168 3.84 14.54 -18.81
C PRO A 168 2.43 14.13 -18.33
N GLY A 169 1.76 13.23 -19.05
CA GLY A 169 0.44 12.72 -18.68
C GLY A 169 0.39 11.98 -17.33
N PHE A 170 1.54 11.61 -16.75
CA PHE A 170 1.62 11.02 -15.42
C PHE A 170 1.34 12.04 -14.32
N PHE A 171 1.70 13.31 -14.52
CA PHE A 171 1.62 14.40 -13.54
C PHE A 171 0.22 14.97 -13.46
N THR A 172 -0.74 14.13 -13.07
CA THR A 172 -2.11 14.59 -12.79
C THR A 172 -2.12 15.51 -11.57
N ILE A 173 -3.21 16.25 -11.39
CA ILE A 173 -3.39 17.11 -10.22
C ILE A 173 -3.13 16.37 -8.89
N MET A 174 -3.51 15.09 -8.81
CA MET A 174 -3.27 14.26 -7.62
C MET A 174 -1.77 13.99 -7.38
N VAL A 175 -0.96 13.83 -8.43
CA VAL A 175 0.50 13.68 -8.28
C VAL A 175 1.13 15.02 -7.90
N HIS A 176 0.64 16.13 -8.47
CA HIS A 176 1.14 17.46 -8.14
C HIS A 176 0.92 17.81 -6.65
N LEU A 177 -0.22 17.45 -6.08
CA LEU A 177 -0.55 17.71 -4.67
C LEU A 177 0.44 17.11 -3.66
N LEU A 178 1.29 16.16 -4.07
CA LEU A 178 2.34 15.60 -3.21
C LEU A 178 3.27 16.67 -2.64
N ILE A 179 3.56 17.72 -3.41
CA ILE A 179 4.46 18.79 -2.98
C ILE A 179 3.92 19.55 -1.76
N HIS A 180 2.60 19.56 -1.55
CA HIS A 180 1.95 20.30 -0.48
C HIS A 180 1.73 19.48 0.80
N LEU A 181 1.85 18.15 0.74
CA LEU A 181 1.43 17.29 1.85
C LEU A 181 2.29 17.48 3.11
N ALA A 182 3.58 17.75 2.96
CA ALA A 182 4.45 18.01 4.11
C ALA A 182 4.04 19.30 4.85
N ALA A 183 3.80 20.38 4.10
CA ALA A 183 3.29 21.65 4.65
C ALA A 183 1.90 21.46 5.29
N GLU A 184 1.02 20.70 4.64
CA GLU A 184 -0.29 20.35 5.20
C GLU A 184 -0.17 19.59 6.53
N ALA A 185 0.82 18.68 6.66
CA ALA A 185 1.09 17.97 7.90
C ALA A 185 1.69 18.87 8.99
N LYS A 186 2.48 19.90 8.64
CA LYS A 186 2.97 20.90 9.60
C LYS A 186 1.81 21.70 10.20
N LEU A 187 0.84 22.09 9.37
CA LEU A 187 -0.31 22.90 9.79
C LEU A 187 -1.37 22.07 10.51
N GLY A 188 -1.72 20.91 9.96
CA GLY A 188 -2.81 20.06 10.44
C GLY A 188 -2.41 18.95 11.40
N GLY A 189 -1.11 18.79 11.68
CA GLY A 189 -0.58 17.71 12.48
C GLY A 189 -0.71 16.32 11.82
N PRO A 190 -0.58 15.24 12.62
CA PRO A 190 -0.55 13.87 12.13
C PRO A 190 -1.75 13.51 11.25
N VAL A 191 -1.45 12.87 10.12
CA VAL A 191 -2.45 12.67 9.05
C VAL A 191 -3.56 11.70 9.49
N HIS A 192 -3.29 10.77 10.41
CA HIS A 192 -4.29 9.78 10.86
C HIS A 192 -5.51 10.40 11.55
N TYR A 193 -5.38 11.57 12.16
CA TYR A 193 -6.52 12.30 12.73
C TYR A 193 -7.38 13.01 11.68
N ARG A 194 -6.82 13.18 10.47
CA ARG A 194 -7.46 13.88 9.34
C ARG A 194 -7.88 12.92 8.23
N TRP A 195 -7.78 11.61 8.48
CA TRP A 195 -8.25 10.59 7.56
C TRP A 195 -9.76 10.42 7.62
N MET A 196 -10.33 10.07 6.46
CA MET A 196 -11.74 9.66 6.39
C MET A 196 -11.96 8.22 6.83
N TYR A 197 -10.91 7.39 7.00
CA TYR A 197 -11.08 5.98 7.37
C TYR A 197 -11.92 5.75 8.64
N PRO A 198 -11.72 6.48 9.76
CA PRO A 198 -12.56 6.30 10.95
C PRO A 198 -14.02 6.66 10.67
N ILE A 199 -14.26 7.73 9.92
CA ILE A 199 -15.60 8.20 9.54
C ILE A 199 -16.28 7.19 8.63
N GLU A 200 -15.61 6.73 7.56
CA GLU A 200 -16.14 5.72 6.63
C GLU A 200 -16.48 4.41 7.37
N ARG A 201 -15.62 3.95 8.28
CA ARG A 201 -15.89 2.75 9.10
C ARG A 201 -17.10 2.95 10.02
N TYR A 202 -17.24 4.13 10.61
CA TYR A 202 -18.39 4.45 11.44
C TYR A 202 -19.69 4.49 10.62
N LEU A 203 -19.68 5.12 9.45
CA LEU A 203 -20.83 5.15 8.54
C LEU A 203 -21.25 3.75 8.07
N VAL A 204 -20.29 2.85 7.84
CA VAL A 204 -20.60 1.44 7.54
C VAL A 204 -21.32 0.78 8.71
N ARG A 205 -20.89 1.01 9.96
CA ARG A 205 -21.61 0.49 11.14
C ARG A 205 -23.03 1.05 11.24
N LEU A 206 -23.20 2.36 11.07
CA LEU A 206 -24.54 2.97 11.09
C LEU A 206 -25.45 2.38 10.01
N LYS A 207 -24.91 2.09 8.82
CA LYS A 207 -25.65 1.45 7.75
C LYS A 207 -26.18 0.07 8.14
N GLU A 208 -25.49 -0.68 9.00
CA GLU A 208 -25.93 -1.99 9.49
C GLU A 208 -27.15 -1.88 10.42
N TYR A 209 -27.37 -0.73 11.06
CA TYR A 209 -28.56 -0.48 11.90
C TYR A 209 -29.83 -0.20 11.08
N VAL A 210 -29.73 0.13 9.80
CA VAL A 210 -30.89 0.46 8.95
C VAL A 210 -31.68 -0.82 8.61
N ARG A 211 -32.63 -1.18 9.48
CA ARG A 211 -33.57 -2.30 9.25
C ARG A 211 -34.80 -1.89 8.46
N ASN A 212 -35.27 -0.66 8.62
CA ASN A 212 -36.37 -0.09 7.83
C ASN A 212 -35.89 1.07 6.96
N ARG A 213 -35.89 0.86 5.64
CA ARG A 213 -35.46 1.89 4.66
C ARG A 213 -36.45 3.04 4.49
N ALA A 214 -37.70 2.90 4.93
CA ALA A 214 -38.68 3.99 4.90
C ALA A 214 -38.43 5.01 6.01
N TYR A 215 -37.75 4.61 7.09
CA TYR A 215 -37.39 5.45 8.24
C TYR A 215 -35.96 5.13 8.70
N PRO A 216 -34.95 5.49 7.90
CA PRO A 216 -33.57 5.10 8.17
C PRO A 216 -33.01 5.75 9.43
N GLU A 217 -33.35 7.00 9.72
CA GLU A 217 -32.90 7.72 10.91
C GLU A 217 -33.43 7.07 12.19
N GLY A 218 -34.72 6.73 12.21
CA GLY A 218 -35.35 6.02 13.33
C GLY A 218 -34.72 4.64 13.54
N SER A 219 -34.48 3.89 12.45
CA SER A 219 -33.80 2.59 12.53
C SER A 219 -32.38 2.69 13.10
N ILE A 220 -31.63 3.72 12.68
CA ILE A 220 -30.29 3.97 13.20
C ILE A 220 -30.33 4.31 14.68
N ALA A 221 -31.24 5.19 15.11
CA ALA A 221 -31.39 5.56 16.52
C ALA A 221 -31.73 4.36 17.40
N GLU A 222 -32.71 3.54 16.99
CA GLU A 222 -33.08 2.31 17.72
C GLU A 222 -31.92 1.31 17.78
N GLY A 223 -31.26 1.05 16.65
CA GLY A 223 -30.13 0.13 16.59
C GLY A 223 -28.94 0.59 17.43
N TYR A 224 -28.66 1.89 17.44
CA TYR A 224 -27.61 2.49 18.25
C TYR A 224 -27.93 2.36 19.75
N ILE A 225 -29.16 2.68 20.17
CA ILE A 225 -29.60 2.52 21.58
C ILE A 225 -29.47 1.06 22.01
N ALA A 226 -29.92 0.11 21.17
CA ALA A 226 -29.79 -1.31 21.47
C ALA A 226 -28.32 -1.73 21.64
N ASP A 227 -27.44 -1.30 20.74
CA ASP A 227 -26.00 -1.60 20.80
C ASP A 227 -25.33 -1.01 22.06
N GLU A 228 -25.65 0.23 22.43
CA GLU A 228 -25.16 0.84 23.68
C GLU A 228 -25.69 0.13 24.92
N CYS A 229 -26.99 -0.17 25.00
CA CYS A 229 -27.59 -0.89 26.12
C CYS A 229 -26.96 -2.28 26.28
N LEU A 230 -26.81 -3.03 25.19
CA LEU A 230 -26.16 -4.35 25.22
C LEU A 230 -24.69 -4.24 25.63
N THR A 231 -23.97 -3.24 25.12
CA THR A 231 -22.58 -2.98 25.50
C THR A 231 -22.47 -2.63 27.00
N PHE A 232 -23.37 -1.82 27.54
CA PHE A 232 -23.42 -1.49 28.95
C PHE A 232 -23.71 -2.73 29.81
N CYS A 233 -24.78 -3.47 29.51
CA CYS A 233 -25.15 -4.69 30.22
C CYS A 233 -24.02 -5.73 30.18
N SER A 234 -23.29 -5.82 29.08
CA SER A 234 -22.18 -6.77 28.91
C SER A 234 -21.06 -6.60 29.94
N ARG A 235 -20.93 -5.43 30.57
CA ARG A 235 -19.95 -5.20 31.66
C ARG A 235 -20.30 -5.91 32.96
N TYR A 236 -21.55 -6.32 33.13
CA TYR A 236 -22.08 -6.95 34.34
C TYR A 236 -22.43 -8.43 34.14
N LEU A 237 -22.24 -8.97 32.92
CA LEU A 237 -22.49 -10.37 32.62
C LEU A 237 -21.20 -11.17 32.75
N GLU A 238 -21.21 -12.14 33.66
CA GLU A 238 -20.12 -13.11 33.83
C GLU A 238 -20.39 -14.38 33.03
N GLY A 239 -19.34 -15.00 32.47
CA GLY A 239 -19.44 -16.27 31.75
C GLY A 239 -20.05 -16.21 30.35
N VAL A 240 -20.33 -15.02 29.81
CA VAL A 240 -20.87 -14.82 28.46
C VAL A 240 -19.86 -14.10 27.58
N GLU A 241 -19.81 -14.45 26.29
CA GLU A 241 -19.01 -13.72 25.31
C GLU A 241 -19.62 -12.33 25.04
N THR A 242 -18.79 -11.29 25.14
CA THR A 242 -19.15 -9.88 25.02
C THR A 242 -18.22 -9.18 24.05
N ALA A 243 -18.56 -7.95 23.64
CA ALA A 243 -17.67 -7.15 22.81
C ALA A 243 -16.28 -6.89 23.43
N PHE A 244 -16.16 -6.96 24.77
CA PHE A 244 -14.93 -6.68 25.51
C PHE A 244 -14.06 -7.91 25.75
N ASN A 245 -14.67 -9.09 25.96
CA ASN A 245 -13.95 -10.32 26.25
C ASN A 245 -13.85 -11.28 25.05
N ARG A 246 -14.57 -11.01 23.96
CA ARG A 246 -14.50 -11.83 22.76
C ARG A 246 -13.05 -11.91 22.28
N PRO A 247 -12.53 -13.11 22.02
CA PRO A 247 -11.20 -13.27 21.47
C PRO A 247 -11.09 -12.52 20.13
N GLN A 248 -9.91 -12.00 19.82
CA GLN A 248 -9.66 -11.47 18.48
C GLN A 248 -9.93 -12.54 17.41
N ARG A 249 -10.23 -12.10 16.18
CA ARG A 249 -10.64 -13.01 15.09
C ARG A 249 -9.66 -14.17 14.87
N ASN A 250 -8.37 -13.93 15.09
CA ASN A 250 -7.30 -14.93 15.10
C ASN A 250 -6.62 -14.99 16.48
N TYR A 251 -7.40 -15.17 17.54
CA TYR A 251 -6.86 -15.37 18.88
C TYR A 251 -6.18 -16.75 18.95
N ASP A 252 -4.86 -16.72 18.92
CA ASP A 252 -4.03 -17.91 19.03
C ASP A 252 -3.66 -18.11 20.51
N ILE A 253 -4.10 -19.23 21.11
CA ILE A 253 -3.57 -19.66 22.40
C ILE A 253 -2.16 -20.18 22.14
N ILE A 254 -1.16 -19.33 22.33
CA ILE A 254 0.24 -19.69 22.18
C ILE A 254 0.69 -20.34 23.49
N HIS A 255 0.69 -21.67 23.54
CA HIS A 255 1.43 -22.38 24.57
C HIS A 255 2.93 -22.03 24.43
N ASN A 256 3.56 -21.63 25.53
CA ASN A 256 4.98 -21.24 25.60
C ASN A 256 5.36 -20.00 24.78
N ALA A 257 4.53 -18.94 24.77
CA ALA A 257 4.87 -17.67 24.12
C ALA A 257 6.23 -17.08 24.56
N GLU A 258 6.69 -17.41 25.78
CA GLU A 258 7.99 -17.03 26.34
C GLU A 258 9.19 -17.62 25.56
N GLU A 259 9.01 -18.72 24.83
CA GLU A 259 10.07 -19.33 24.02
C GLU A 259 10.34 -18.56 22.72
N TYR A 260 9.43 -17.69 22.30
CA TYR A 260 9.58 -16.87 21.10
C TYR A 260 10.12 -15.48 21.46
N LYS A 261 11.20 -15.05 20.79
CA LYS A 261 11.84 -13.73 21.02
C LYS A 261 10.90 -12.53 20.80
N PHE A 262 9.83 -12.70 20.02
CA PHE A 262 8.81 -11.68 19.77
C PHE A 262 7.48 -11.98 20.48
N SER A 263 7.45 -13.02 21.32
CA SER A 263 6.24 -13.56 21.96
C SER A 263 5.08 -13.78 20.98
N SER A 264 5.41 -14.02 19.71
CA SER A 264 4.48 -14.14 18.61
C SER A 264 4.55 -15.57 18.06
N GLY A 265 3.53 -16.36 18.36
CA GLY A 265 3.22 -17.62 17.68
C GLY A 265 1.98 -17.43 16.81
N GLY A 266 1.80 -18.29 15.81
CA GLY A 266 0.61 -18.29 14.96
C GLY A 266 -0.03 -19.68 14.92
N ARG A 267 -1.36 -19.76 14.78
CA ARG A 267 -2.05 -21.03 14.51
C ARG A 267 -1.82 -21.43 13.06
N PHE A 268 -1.23 -22.61 12.85
CA PHE A 268 -1.13 -23.19 11.52
C PHE A 268 -2.53 -23.53 11.01
N VAL A 269 -2.96 -22.87 9.94
CA VAL A 269 -4.23 -23.17 9.25
C VAL A 269 -3.94 -23.89 7.95
N GLY A 270 -4.47 -25.11 7.82
CA GLY A 270 -4.32 -25.95 6.63
C GLY A 270 -3.32 -27.09 6.80
N LYS A 271 -2.99 -27.75 5.68
CA LYS A 271 -2.03 -28.85 5.66
C LYS A 271 -0.62 -28.33 5.97
N ALA A 272 0.07 -28.98 6.90
CA ALA A 272 1.48 -28.71 7.15
C ALA A 272 2.31 -29.17 5.94
N GLU A 273 3.07 -28.25 5.36
CA GLU A 273 4.07 -28.54 4.33
C GLU A 273 5.46 -28.28 4.92
N SER A 274 6.27 -29.33 5.02
CA SER A 274 7.66 -29.20 5.39
C SER A 274 8.44 -28.70 4.18
N THR A 275 9.05 -27.52 4.32
CA THR A 275 9.96 -26.97 3.32
C THR A 275 11.36 -26.93 3.90
N VAL A 276 12.33 -27.46 3.16
CA VAL A 276 13.73 -27.36 3.56
C VAL A 276 14.22 -25.97 3.21
N ILE A 277 14.44 -25.13 4.23
CA ILE A 277 15.02 -23.81 4.02
C ILE A 277 16.50 -23.97 3.71
N HIS A 278 16.90 -23.63 2.49
CA HIS A 278 18.32 -23.62 2.12
C HIS A 278 19.11 -22.64 2.99
N HIS A 279 20.36 -23.00 3.32
CA HIS A 279 21.25 -22.19 4.16
C HIS A 279 21.34 -20.72 3.73
N LYS A 280 21.34 -20.46 2.41
CA LYS A 280 21.36 -19.09 1.85
C LYS A 280 20.11 -18.29 2.20
N LEU A 281 18.93 -18.92 2.09
CA LEU A 281 17.65 -18.27 2.41
C LEU A 281 17.54 -18.01 3.91
N LEU A 282 17.98 -18.96 4.74
CA LEU A 282 18.03 -18.80 6.19
C LEU A 282 18.95 -17.64 6.60
N ALA A 283 20.14 -17.56 6.03
CA ALA A 283 21.08 -16.47 6.27
C ALA A 283 20.52 -15.10 5.84
N GLN A 284 19.79 -15.05 4.71
CA GLN A 284 19.12 -13.83 4.25
C GLN A 284 18.00 -13.41 5.22
N ALA A 285 17.15 -14.34 5.66
CA ALA A 285 16.10 -14.07 6.62
C ALA A 285 16.66 -13.56 7.95
N HIS A 286 17.70 -14.22 8.49
CA HIS A 286 18.38 -13.78 9.70
C HIS A 286 18.97 -12.38 9.55
N ARG A 287 19.69 -12.09 8.46
CA ARG A 287 20.25 -10.74 8.20
C ARG A 287 19.16 -9.70 8.10
N TYR A 288 18.03 -10.02 7.47
CA TYR A 288 16.91 -9.11 7.36
C TYR A 288 16.37 -8.74 8.75
N VAL A 289 16.08 -9.73 9.60
CA VAL A 289 15.60 -9.49 10.97
C VAL A 289 16.62 -8.70 11.79
N LEU A 290 17.91 -9.06 11.71
CA LEU A 290 18.98 -8.36 12.43
C LEU A 290 19.10 -6.89 12.02
N LEU A 291 18.97 -6.57 10.73
CA LEU A 291 19.13 -5.21 10.21
C LEU A 291 17.87 -4.34 10.35
N HIS A 292 16.70 -4.93 10.58
CA HIS A 292 15.42 -4.20 10.54
C HIS A 292 14.57 -4.37 11.81
N SER A 293 15.10 -4.98 12.88
CA SER A 293 14.40 -5.12 14.16
C SER A 293 15.00 -4.22 15.24
N ASP A 294 14.20 -3.28 15.75
CA ASP A 294 14.62 -2.34 16.80
C ASP A 294 14.99 -3.04 18.11
N LEU A 295 14.38 -4.20 18.37
CA LEU A 295 14.70 -5.07 19.50
C LEU A 295 16.13 -5.65 19.46
N ILE A 296 16.82 -5.53 18.33
CA ILE A 296 18.20 -6.01 18.12
C ILE A 296 19.14 -4.83 17.78
N SER A 297 18.69 -3.60 18.00
CA SER A 297 19.47 -2.38 17.73
C SER A 297 20.75 -2.31 18.57
N GLU A 298 20.72 -2.76 19.84
CA GLU A 298 21.90 -2.79 20.71
C GLU A 298 23.01 -3.69 20.17
N TYR A 299 22.68 -4.88 19.65
CA TYR A 299 23.66 -5.80 19.06
C TYR A 299 24.32 -5.26 17.79
N ARG A 300 23.69 -4.30 17.10
CA ARG A 300 24.28 -3.62 15.93
C ARG A 300 25.31 -2.58 16.33
N ARG A 301 25.19 -1.97 17.51
CA ARG A 301 26.12 -0.94 18.01
C ARG A 301 27.48 -1.50 18.42
N TYR A 302 27.56 -2.77 18.80
CA TYR A 302 28.82 -3.42 19.21
C TYR A 302 29.70 -3.93 18.05
N ARG A 303 29.35 -3.62 16.79
CA ARG A 303 30.08 -4.09 15.59
C ARG A 303 30.55 -2.98 14.64
N SER A 304 30.49 -1.71 15.06
CA SER A 304 31.16 -0.60 14.41
C SER A 304 32.53 -0.37 15.04
#